data_AF-A0A7I8DWB4-F1
#
_entry.id   AF-A0A7I8DWB4-F1
#
_cell.length_a   1.000
_cell.length_b   1.000
_cell.length_c   1.000
_cell.angle_alpha   90.00
_cell.angle_beta   90.00
_cell.angle_gamma   90.00
#
_symmetry.space_group_name_H-M   'P 1'
#
loop_
_entity.id
_entity.type
_entity.pdbx_description
1 polymer ?
#
loop_
_entity_poly.entity_id
_entity_poly.type
_entity_poly.pdbx_seq_one_letter_code
_entity_poly.pdbx_strand_id
1 'polypeptide(L)'
;MQKQLIQWYQQNKRDFPWRKDQDPYHIWISEIMLQQTTTETVIPYYERFLENFSTIEALASASLEEVYKMWEGLGYYRRAKHLHESAQIIVEKYQGKFPYEYNDILSLKGIGEYTAGAISSIAYGKQVPAVDGNVLRIISRYYLLKENIAETKVQKKIYQIVQELILNQDASAFNQGMMDLGATICKPVHPLCSRCPIQKECLAFKNKQTDVLPINIKKIKKQEISYITGIITYQDKYLLIQNPPGGLLENFYGFVQYDVESPYSFVSSFQEKYHQDLIIQAHIKDIKHVFSHRTWFMHVYHFVLEHEIEGMYTLEEIEALPLSTAHLKVLKAYLKFM
;
A
#
# COMPACT_ATOMS: atom_id res chain seq x y z
N MET A 1 -18.07 1.44 -27.52
CA MET A 1 -17.24 1.78 -26.34
C MET A 1 -15.83 2.30 -26.67
N GLN A 2 -14.94 1.48 -27.24
CA GLN A 2 -13.48 1.74 -27.27
C GLN A 2 -13.09 3.05 -27.94
N LYS A 3 -13.57 3.28 -29.17
CA LYS A 3 -13.28 4.50 -29.94
C LYS A 3 -13.67 5.76 -29.18
N GLN A 4 -14.86 5.78 -28.57
CA GLN A 4 -15.35 6.91 -27.79
C GLN A 4 -14.47 7.19 -26.56
N LEU A 5 -14.04 6.13 -25.86
CA LEU A 5 -13.16 6.26 -24.71
C LEU A 5 -11.78 6.81 -25.10
N ILE A 6 -11.16 6.24 -26.14
CA ILE A 6 -9.82 6.63 -26.61
C ILE A 6 -9.84 8.08 -27.10
N GLN A 7 -10.85 8.46 -27.91
CA GLN A 7 -11.00 9.84 -28.38
C GLN A 7 -11.20 10.83 -27.23
N TRP A 8 -12.06 10.47 -26.27
CA TRP A 8 -12.26 11.30 -25.09
C TRP A 8 -10.97 11.46 -24.29
N TYR A 9 -10.23 10.37 -24.07
CA TYR A 9 -8.95 10.40 -23.36
C TYR A 9 -7.95 11.31 -24.09
N GLN A 10 -7.79 11.18 -25.40
CA GLN A 10 -6.86 12.04 -26.16
C GLN A 10 -7.17 13.54 -26.02
N GLN A 11 -8.45 13.90 -25.89
CA GLN A 11 -8.90 15.28 -25.74
C GLN A 11 -8.90 15.80 -24.29
N ASN A 12 -9.03 14.91 -23.31
CA ASN A 12 -9.30 15.27 -21.91
C ASN A 12 -8.27 14.69 -20.93
N LYS A 13 -7.21 14.02 -21.41
CA LYS A 13 -6.18 13.42 -20.56
C LYS A 13 -5.62 14.48 -19.62
N ARG A 14 -5.53 14.09 -18.35
CA ARG A 14 -4.90 14.94 -17.34
C ARG A 14 -3.40 15.01 -17.58
N ASP A 15 -2.84 16.20 -17.36
CA ASP A 15 -1.41 16.44 -17.44
C ASP A 15 -0.75 16.01 -16.12
N PHE A 16 0.15 15.03 -16.21
CA PHE A 16 0.91 14.51 -15.09
C PHE A 16 2.38 14.39 -15.47
N PRO A 17 3.31 14.60 -14.52
CA PRO A 17 4.75 14.50 -14.80
C PRO A 17 5.14 13.19 -15.48
N TRP A 18 4.60 12.06 -15.03
CA TRP A 18 4.84 10.72 -15.57
C TRP A 18 4.13 10.40 -16.91
N ARG A 19 3.42 11.36 -17.50
CA ARG A 19 2.81 11.24 -18.83
C ARG A 19 3.53 12.04 -19.91
N LYS A 20 4.66 12.69 -19.56
CA LYS A 20 5.45 13.52 -20.49
C LYS A 20 6.24 12.67 -21.48
N ASP A 21 6.57 11.44 -21.13
CA ASP A 21 7.25 10.46 -21.97
C ASP A 21 6.63 9.06 -21.81
N GLN A 22 7.22 8.08 -22.49
CA GLN A 22 6.85 6.66 -22.40
C GLN A 22 7.97 5.83 -21.78
N ASP A 23 8.85 6.44 -20.99
CA ASP A 23 9.96 5.71 -20.37
C ASP A 23 9.39 4.70 -19.34
N PRO A 24 9.65 3.39 -19.51
CA PRO A 24 9.19 2.37 -18.57
C PRO A 24 9.67 2.60 -17.15
N TYR A 25 10.85 3.20 -16.93
CA TYR A 25 11.34 3.58 -15.61
C TYR A 25 10.42 4.62 -14.97
N HIS A 26 10.15 5.72 -15.68
CA HIS A 26 9.29 6.80 -15.20
C HIS A 26 7.87 6.30 -14.88
N ILE A 27 7.30 5.49 -15.78
CA ILE A 27 5.97 4.90 -15.61
C ILE A 27 5.99 3.98 -14.37
N TRP A 28 6.96 3.08 -14.26
CA TRP A 28 7.07 2.17 -13.13
C TRP A 28 7.15 2.91 -11.78
N ILE A 29 7.99 3.93 -11.66
CA ILE A 29 8.11 4.74 -10.44
C ILE A 29 6.75 5.34 -10.06
N SER A 30 6.06 5.97 -11.03
CA SER A 30 4.75 6.58 -10.79
C SER A 30 3.70 5.56 -10.36
N GLU A 31 3.65 4.39 -11.01
CA GLU A 31 2.68 3.34 -10.71
C GLU A 31 2.87 2.76 -9.30
N ILE A 32 4.12 2.58 -8.85
CA ILE A 32 4.40 2.14 -7.48
C ILE A 32 4.02 3.21 -6.46
N MET A 33 4.31 4.48 -6.73
CA MET A 33 3.93 5.59 -5.83
C MET A 33 2.41 5.77 -5.73
N LEU A 34 1.67 5.61 -6.82
CA LEU A 34 0.21 5.73 -6.88
C LEU A 34 -0.54 4.60 -6.15
N GLN A 35 0.14 3.52 -5.76
CA GLN A 35 -0.48 2.47 -4.95
C GLN A 35 -0.97 3.04 -3.61
N GLN A 36 -2.29 3.05 -3.42
CA GLN A 36 -2.94 3.56 -2.19
C GLN A 36 -2.57 5.02 -1.83
N THR A 37 -2.14 5.82 -2.80
CA THR A 37 -1.76 7.22 -2.61
C THR A 37 -2.46 8.09 -3.68
N THR A 38 -2.90 9.29 -3.32
CA THR A 38 -3.57 10.20 -4.27
C THR A 38 -2.57 10.82 -5.23
N THR A 39 -3.04 11.14 -6.44
CA THR A 39 -2.22 11.76 -7.48
C THR A 39 -1.57 13.07 -7.01
N GLU A 40 -2.33 13.92 -6.31
CA GLU A 40 -1.86 15.22 -5.83
C GLU A 40 -0.71 15.08 -4.83
N THR A 41 -0.75 14.04 -3.99
CA THR A 41 0.33 13.74 -3.06
C THR A 41 1.55 13.18 -3.77
N VAL A 42 1.37 12.37 -4.82
CA VAL A 42 2.48 11.72 -5.53
C VAL A 42 3.32 12.69 -6.36
N ILE A 43 2.71 13.72 -6.97
CA ILE A 43 3.41 14.66 -7.88
C ILE A 43 4.75 15.19 -7.32
N PRO A 44 4.80 15.86 -6.15
CA PRO A 44 6.05 16.41 -5.63
C PRO A 44 7.08 15.34 -5.22
N TYR A 45 6.61 14.13 -4.88
CA TYR A 45 7.50 13.01 -4.56
C TYR A 45 8.13 12.41 -5.81
N TYR A 46 7.33 12.23 -6.85
CA TYR A 46 7.79 11.71 -8.14
C TYR A 46 8.87 12.60 -8.73
N GLU A 47 8.64 13.93 -8.75
CA GLU A 47 9.60 14.90 -9.28
C GLU A 47 10.92 14.86 -8.51
N ARG A 48 10.89 15.00 -7.18
CA ARG A 48 12.09 14.93 -6.33
C ARG A 48 12.81 13.58 -6.48
N PHE A 49 12.06 12.48 -6.58
CA PHE A 49 12.64 11.15 -6.71
C PHE A 49 13.43 11.01 -8.02
N LEU A 50 12.88 11.47 -9.14
CA LEU A 50 13.58 11.41 -10.43
C LEU A 50 14.72 12.43 -10.57
N GLU A 51 14.67 13.55 -9.83
CA GLU A 51 15.82 14.46 -9.72
C GLU A 51 17.03 13.80 -9.05
N ASN A 52 16.79 12.93 -8.06
CA ASN A 52 17.86 12.24 -7.32
C ASN A 52 18.26 10.90 -7.96
N PHE A 53 17.28 10.19 -8.51
CA PHE A 53 17.44 8.90 -9.17
C PHE A 53 16.92 9.01 -10.60
N SER A 54 17.70 9.63 -11.48
CA SER A 54 17.27 9.90 -12.85
C SER A 54 17.26 8.66 -13.74
N THR A 55 17.95 7.58 -13.34
CA THR A 55 17.99 6.31 -14.08
C THR A 55 17.84 5.11 -13.17
N ILE A 56 17.57 3.94 -13.77
CA ILE A 56 17.50 2.67 -13.05
C ILE A 56 18.83 2.36 -12.35
N GLU A 57 19.96 2.66 -12.99
CA GLU A 57 21.30 2.46 -12.42
C GLU A 57 21.54 3.36 -11.21
N ALA A 58 21.14 4.64 -11.29
CA ALA A 58 21.22 5.57 -10.17
C ALA A 58 20.40 5.06 -8.97
N LEU A 59 19.18 4.57 -9.22
CA LEU A 59 18.36 3.96 -8.19
C LEU A 59 18.98 2.67 -7.63
N ALA A 60 19.51 1.79 -8.48
CA ALA A 60 20.05 0.50 -8.07
C ALA A 60 21.35 0.59 -7.27
N SER A 61 22.14 1.64 -7.50
CA SER A 61 23.42 1.91 -6.83
C SER A 61 23.29 2.72 -5.54
N ALA A 62 22.11 3.32 -5.30
CA ALA A 62 21.83 4.05 -4.08
C ALA A 62 21.80 3.13 -2.85
N SER A 63 22.08 3.70 -1.68
CA SER A 63 21.78 3.02 -0.42
C SER A 63 20.27 2.96 -0.18
N LEU A 64 19.82 1.93 0.54
CA LEU A 64 18.40 1.84 0.92
C LEU A 64 17.95 3.03 1.79
N GLU A 65 18.86 3.61 2.57
CA GLU A 65 18.60 4.80 3.39
C GLU A 65 18.30 6.03 2.53
N GLU A 66 19.07 6.27 1.47
CA GLU A 66 18.81 7.34 0.50
C GLU A 66 17.45 7.17 -0.19
N VAL A 67 17.12 5.94 -0.59
CA VAL A 67 15.81 5.63 -1.18
C VAL A 67 14.68 5.89 -0.19
N TYR A 68 14.82 5.47 1.07
CA TYR A 68 13.85 5.76 2.12
C TYR A 68 13.71 7.25 2.41
N LYS A 69 14.81 8.00 2.36
CA LYS A 69 14.78 9.45 2.54
C LYS A 69 13.94 10.13 1.45
N MET A 70 14.08 9.70 0.19
CA MET A 70 13.25 10.23 -0.90
C MET A 70 11.77 9.81 -0.79
N TRP A 71 11.51 8.65 -0.18
CA TRP A 71 10.16 8.11 0.05
C TRP A 71 9.47 8.66 1.30
N GLU A 72 10.17 9.42 2.13
CA GLU A 72 9.72 9.81 3.47
C GLU A 72 8.38 10.56 3.45
N GLY A 73 7.37 10.00 4.13
CA GLY A 73 6.02 10.56 4.19
C GLY A 73 5.01 10.00 3.17
N LEU A 74 5.43 9.22 2.16
CA LEU A 74 4.49 8.50 1.28
C LEU A 74 3.85 7.28 1.95
N GLY A 75 4.45 6.78 3.04
CA GLY A 75 4.00 5.57 3.72
C GLY A 75 4.22 4.29 2.91
N TYR A 76 3.93 3.14 3.53
CA TYR A 76 4.15 1.80 2.97
C TYR A 76 5.58 1.61 2.43
N TYR A 77 6.59 1.83 3.26
CA TYR A 77 8.03 1.77 2.92
C TYR A 77 8.49 0.46 2.27
N ARG A 78 7.75 -0.64 2.46
CA ARG A 78 7.97 -1.89 1.71
C ARG A 78 7.90 -1.68 0.19
N ARG A 79 7.11 -0.73 -0.30
CA ARG A 79 7.10 -0.33 -1.72
C ARG A 79 8.46 0.20 -2.16
N ALA A 80 9.04 1.13 -1.40
CA ALA A 80 10.36 1.69 -1.68
C ALA A 80 11.46 0.61 -1.66
N LYS A 81 11.40 -0.29 -0.68
CA LYS A 81 12.32 -1.43 -0.59
C LYS A 81 12.21 -2.35 -1.81
N HIS A 82 11.01 -2.78 -2.16
CA HIS A 82 10.79 -3.64 -3.33
C HIS A 82 11.16 -2.96 -4.66
N LEU A 83 10.92 -1.65 -4.76
CA LEU A 83 11.33 -0.83 -5.88
C LEU A 83 12.85 -0.87 -6.03
N HIS A 84 13.59 -0.60 -4.95
CA HIS A 84 15.06 -0.65 -4.96
C HIS A 84 15.60 -2.04 -5.29
N GLU A 85 15.09 -3.10 -4.66
CA GLU A 85 15.48 -4.48 -4.95
C GLU A 85 15.21 -4.85 -6.42
N SER A 86 14.11 -4.36 -7.00
CA SER A 86 13.80 -4.61 -8.41
C SER A 86 14.69 -3.80 -9.35
N ALA A 87 15.10 -2.58 -8.99
CA ALA A 87 16.08 -1.81 -9.77
C ALA A 87 17.42 -2.57 -9.86
N GLN A 88 17.87 -3.15 -8.74
CA GLN A 88 19.07 -3.98 -8.69
C GLN A 88 18.95 -5.22 -9.59
N ILE A 89 17.81 -5.92 -9.54
CA ILE A 89 17.52 -7.05 -10.43
C ILE A 89 17.55 -6.63 -11.91
N ILE A 90 17.01 -5.45 -12.24
CA ILE A 90 17.01 -4.94 -13.61
C ILE A 90 18.43 -4.67 -14.10
N VAL A 91 19.28 -4.06 -13.26
CA VAL A 91 20.69 -3.83 -13.60
C VAL A 91 21.43 -5.15 -13.79
N GLU A 92 21.30 -6.09 -12.85
CA GLU A 92 22.05 -7.35 -12.86
C GLU A 92 21.59 -8.30 -13.98
N LYS A 93 20.28 -8.57 -14.06
CA LYS A 93 19.72 -9.59 -14.96
C LYS A 93 19.39 -9.05 -16.35
N TYR A 94 18.97 -7.79 -16.44
CA TYR A 94 18.50 -7.18 -17.68
C TYR A 94 19.43 -6.07 -18.19
N GLN A 95 20.65 -5.95 -17.64
CA GLN A 95 21.70 -5.04 -18.10
C GLN A 95 21.26 -3.57 -18.12
N GLY A 96 20.51 -3.16 -17.08
CA GLY A 96 19.99 -1.79 -16.94
C GLY A 96 18.76 -1.48 -17.80
N LYS A 97 18.35 -2.41 -18.67
CA LYS A 97 17.16 -2.24 -19.52
C LYS A 97 15.92 -2.76 -18.82
N PHE A 98 14.90 -1.91 -18.68
CA PHE A 98 13.62 -2.35 -18.12
C PHE A 98 13.04 -3.51 -18.95
N PRO A 99 12.53 -4.59 -18.33
CA PRO A 99 12.07 -5.77 -19.05
C PRO A 99 10.92 -5.47 -20.01
N TYR A 100 10.98 -6.01 -21.23
CA TYR A 100 9.96 -5.81 -22.25
C TYR A 100 8.78 -6.81 -22.15
N GLU A 101 9.04 -8.06 -21.72
CA GLU A 101 8.00 -9.10 -21.64
C GLU A 101 7.14 -8.98 -20.38
N TYR A 102 5.82 -9.14 -20.54
CA TYR A 102 4.86 -8.97 -19.44
C TYR A 102 5.20 -9.86 -18.24
N ASN A 103 5.58 -11.12 -18.49
CA ASN A 103 5.93 -12.07 -17.43
C ASN A 103 7.23 -11.68 -16.71
N ASP A 104 8.19 -11.06 -17.41
CA ASP A 104 9.41 -10.54 -16.77
C ASP A 104 9.07 -9.34 -15.89
N ILE A 105 8.25 -8.40 -16.38
CA ILE A 105 7.78 -7.26 -15.59
C ILE A 105 7.02 -7.74 -14.35
N LEU A 106 6.09 -8.68 -14.51
CA LEU A 106 5.31 -9.27 -13.41
C LEU A 106 6.17 -10.00 -12.38
N SER A 107 7.36 -10.49 -12.77
CA SER A 107 8.27 -11.18 -11.85
C SER A 107 9.01 -10.24 -10.89
N LEU A 108 9.02 -8.93 -11.16
CA LEU A 108 9.66 -7.94 -10.30
C LEU A 108 8.87 -7.72 -9.00
N LYS A 109 9.60 -7.43 -7.91
CA LYS A 109 8.97 -7.27 -6.59
C LYS A 109 8.11 -6.01 -6.54
N GLY A 110 6.93 -6.15 -5.94
CA GLY A 110 5.97 -5.04 -5.82
C GLY A 110 5.15 -4.75 -7.08
N ILE A 111 5.38 -5.49 -8.17
CA ILE A 111 4.58 -5.43 -9.40
C ILE A 111 3.53 -6.56 -9.38
N GLY A 112 2.25 -6.18 -9.39
CA GLY A 112 1.14 -7.12 -9.61
C GLY A 112 0.60 -7.05 -11.03
N GLU A 113 -0.43 -7.85 -11.35
CA GLU A 113 -1.05 -7.92 -12.70
C GLU A 113 -1.46 -6.54 -13.24
N TYR A 114 -2.07 -5.71 -12.39
CA TYR A 114 -2.43 -4.33 -12.75
C TYR A 114 -1.22 -3.52 -13.21
N THR A 115 -0.17 -3.47 -12.39
CA THR A 115 1.03 -2.65 -12.64
C THR A 115 1.82 -3.19 -13.83
N ALA A 116 1.92 -4.51 -13.97
CA ALA A 116 2.53 -5.13 -15.15
C ALA A 116 1.75 -4.78 -16.43
N GLY A 117 0.42 -4.82 -16.38
CA GLY A 117 -0.45 -4.40 -17.49
C GLY A 117 -0.33 -2.92 -17.82
N ALA A 118 -0.26 -2.05 -16.80
CA ALA A 118 -0.07 -0.61 -16.96
C ALA A 118 1.26 -0.32 -17.64
N ILE A 119 2.39 -0.80 -17.11
CA ILE A 119 3.72 -0.59 -17.70
C ILE A 119 3.77 -1.17 -19.13
N SER A 120 3.33 -2.41 -19.32
CA SER A 120 3.40 -3.08 -20.64
C SER A 120 2.60 -2.34 -21.71
N SER A 121 1.41 -1.84 -21.35
CA SER A 121 0.56 -1.13 -22.31
C SER A 121 1.04 0.30 -22.55
N ILE A 122 1.48 1.01 -21.52
CA ILE A 122 1.83 2.43 -21.63
C ILE A 122 3.22 2.62 -22.27
N ALA A 123 4.22 1.87 -21.80
CA ALA A 123 5.61 2.02 -22.28
C ALA A 123 5.84 1.30 -23.62
N TYR A 124 5.19 0.15 -23.80
CA TYR A 124 5.49 -0.77 -24.92
C TYR A 124 4.31 -1.01 -25.86
N GLY A 125 3.16 -0.37 -25.63
CA GLY A 125 1.98 -0.53 -26.49
C GLY A 125 1.38 -1.96 -26.47
N LYS A 126 1.79 -2.82 -25.53
CA LYS A 126 1.29 -4.21 -25.49
C LYS A 126 -0.20 -4.23 -25.18
N GLN A 127 -0.93 -5.11 -25.87
CA GLN A 127 -2.38 -5.30 -25.70
C GLN A 127 -2.72 -6.09 -24.44
N VAL A 128 -2.34 -5.56 -23.28
CA VAL A 128 -2.54 -6.15 -21.96
C VAL A 128 -3.45 -5.24 -21.11
N PRO A 129 -4.49 -5.79 -20.45
CA PRO A 129 -5.32 -5.04 -19.52
C PRO A 129 -4.58 -4.52 -18.29
N ALA A 130 -4.89 -3.29 -17.88
CA ALA A 130 -4.54 -2.76 -16.56
C ALA A 130 -5.82 -2.63 -15.72
N VAL A 131 -6.24 -3.70 -15.03
CA VAL A 131 -7.52 -3.75 -14.31
C VAL A 131 -7.36 -3.39 -12.84
N ASP A 132 -7.85 -2.21 -12.45
CA ASP A 132 -7.94 -1.74 -11.07
C ASP A 132 -9.41 -1.63 -10.60
N GLY A 133 -9.61 -1.04 -9.41
CA GLY A 133 -10.96 -0.78 -8.88
C GLY A 133 -11.81 0.18 -9.76
N ASN A 134 -11.17 1.05 -10.54
CA ASN A 134 -11.86 1.92 -11.49
C ASN A 134 -12.40 1.12 -12.67
N VAL A 135 -11.56 0.29 -13.29
CA VAL A 135 -11.94 -0.59 -14.39
C VAL A 135 -13.03 -1.56 -13.97
N LEU A 136 -12.88 -2.24 -12.81
CA LEU A 136 -13.91 -3.14 -12.28
C LEU A 136 -15.27 -2.43 -12.19
N ARG A 137 -15.32 -1.21 -11.63
CA ARG A 137 -16.54 -0.41 -11.53
C ARG A 137 -17.12 -0.03 -12.89
N ILE A 138 -16.29 0.46 -13.81
CA ILE A 138 -16.74 0.88 -15.14
C ILE A 138 -17.34 -0.30 -15.89
N ILE A 139 -16.64 -1.43 -15.94
CA ILE A 139 -17.09 -2.63 -16.66
C ILE A 139 -18.35 -3.21 -16.03
N SER A 140 -18.42 -3.29 -14.69
CA SER A 140 -19.65 -3.72 -14.01
C SER A 140 -20.85 -2.83 -14.34
N ARG A 141 -20.68 -1.51 -14.37
CA ARG A 141 -21.75 -0.58 -14.74
C ARG A 141 -22.10 -0.69 -16.23
N TYR A 142 -21.09 -0.71 -17.09
CA TYR A 142 -21.29 -0.71 -18.54
C TYR A 142 -22.08 -1.94 -18.99
N TYR A 143 -21.74 -3.12 -18.47
CA TYR A 143 -22.39 -4.40 -18.80
C TYR A 143 -23.46 -4.86 -17.81
N LEU A 144 -23.82 -4.04 -16.81
CA LEU A 144 -24.79 -4.40 -15.77
C LEU A 144 -24.44 -5.70 -15.02
N LEU A 145 -23.15 -5.92 -14.73
CA LEU A 145 -22.70 -7.08 -13.98
C LEU A 145 -23.11 -6.93 -12.51
N LYS A 146 -23.94 -7.86 -12.04
CA LYS A 146 -24.51 -7.87 -10.68
C LYS A 146 -23.72 -8.77 -9.73
N GLU A 147 -22.67 -9.43 -10.20
CA GLU A 147 -21.79 -10.21 -9.35
C GLU A 147 -20.90 -9.33 -8.45
N ASN A 148 -20.48 -9.88 -7.31
CA ASN A 148 -19.63 -9.17 -6.36
C ASN A 148 -18.18 -9.10 -6.85
N ILE A 149 -17.69 -7.89 -7.15
CA ILE A 149 -16.32 -7.66 -7.65
C ILE A 149 -15.23 -7.97 -6.62
N ALA A 150 -15.58 -8.20 -5.35
CA ALA A 150 -14.65 -8.70 -4.34
C ALA A 150 -14.24 -10.17 -4.58
N GLU A 151 -14.99 -10.92 -5.39
CA GLU A 151 -14.69 -12.32 -5.70
C GLU A 151 -13.66 -12.44 -6.84
N THR A 152 -12.59 -13.21 -6.64
CA THR A 152 -11.52 -13.42 -7.64
C THR A 152 -12.06 -13.91 -8.99
N LYS A 153 -13.08 -14.78 -9.00
CA LYS A 153 -13.72 -15.26 -10.23
C LYS A 153 -14.33 -14.13 -11.06
N VAL A 154 -14.90 -13.12 -10.40
CA VAL A 154 -15.55 -11.98 -11.06
C VAL A 154 -14.49 -11.02 -11.58
N GLN A 155 -13.40 -10.81 -10.84
CA GLN A 155 -12.25 -10.03 -11.31
C GLN A 155 -11.63 -10.66 -12.57
N LYS A 156 -11.46 -12.00 -12.60
CA LYS A 156 -10.98 -12.72 -13.79
C LYS A 156 -11.93 -12.60 -14.98
N LYS A 157 -13.24 -12.69 -14.75
CA LYS A 157 -14.25 -12.46 -15.81
C LYS A 157 -14.15 -11.05 -16.39
N ILE A 158 -14.04 -10.03 -15.53
CA ILE A 158 -13.87 -8.63 -15.97
C ILE A 158 -12.55 -8.46 -16.71
N TYR A 159 -11.46 -9.07 -16.24
CA TYR A 159 -10.19 -9.05 -16.94
C TYR A 159 -10.31 -9.59 -18.37
N GLN A 160 -10.98 -10.73 -18.57
CA GLN A 160 -11.22 -11.30 -19.90
C GLN A 160 -12.03 -10.36 -20.80
N ILE A 161 -13.08 -9.73 -20.28
CA ILE A 161 -13.86 -8.72 -21.02
C ILE A 161 -12.96 -7.57 -21.47
N VAL A 162 -12.12 -7.05 -20.57
CA VAL A 162 -11.20 -5.95 -20.89
C VAL A 162 -10.14 -6.38 -21.91
N GLN A 163 -9.65 -7.61 -21.80
CA GLN A 163 -8.71 -8.18 -22.76
C GLN A 163 -9.30 -8.19 -24.17
N GLU A 164 -10.53 -8.67 -24.34
CA GLU A 164 -11.24 -8.64 -25.62
C GLU A 164 -11.48 -7.21 -26.12
N LEU A 165 -11.82 -6.28 -25.23
CA LEU A 165 -12.05 -4.88 -25.59
C LEU A 165 -10.78 -4.18 -26.11
N ILE A 166 -9.60 -4.55 -25.61
CA ILE A 166 -8.32 -3.93 -25.98
C ILE A 166 -7.77 -4.46 -27.31
N LEU A 167 -8.17 -5.66 -27.76
CA LEU A 167 -7.66 -6.25 -28.99
C LEU A 167 -7.79 -5.29 -30.19
N ASN A 168 -6.68 -5.14 -30.91
CA ASN A 168 -6.57 -4.24 -32.07
C ASN A 168 -6.89 -2.76 -31.77
N GLN A 169 -6.76 -2.32 -30.52
CA GLN A 169 -6.86 -0.92 -30.10
C GLN A 169 -5.52 -0.38 -29.62
N ASP A 170 -5.45 0.95 -29.45
CA ASP A 170 -4.40 1.60 -28.67
C ASP A 170 -4.60 1.26 -27.18
N ALA A 171 -3.84 0.26 -26.71
CA ALA A 171 -3.94 -0.24 -25.34
C ALA A 171 -3.51 0.79 -24.30
N SER A 172 -2.52 1.62 -24.60
CA SER A 172 -2.06 2.71 -23.73
C SER A 172 -3.18 3.71 -23.50
N ALA A 173 -3.77 4.23 -24.58
CA ALA A 173 -4.86 5.19 -24.51
C ALA A 173 -6.12 4.58 -23.90
N PHE A 174 -6.41 3.31 -24.17
CA PHE A 174 -7.56 2.63 -23.58
C PHE A 174 -7.42 2.47 -22.06
N ASN A 175 -6.30 1.91 -21.58
CA ASN A 175 -6.09 1.67 -20.16
C ASN A 175 -6.07 2.99 -19.38
N GLN A 176 -5.30 3.98 -19.83
CA GLN A 176 -5.27 5.30 -19.19
C GLN A 176 -6.62 6.03 -19.29
N GLY A 177 -7.35 5.84 -20.40
CA GLY A 177 -8.71 6.36 -20.56
C GLY A 177 -9.69 5.77 -19.54
N MET A 178 -9.61 4.47 -19.25
CA MET A 178 -10.43 3.83 -18.21
C MET A 178 -10.08 4.39 -16.82
N MET A 179 -8.79 4.58 -16.52
CA MET A 179 -8.34 5.16 -15.25
C MET A 179 -8.87 6.59 -15.07
N ASP A 180 -8.69 7.46 -16.08
CA ASP A 180 -9.16 8.85 -16.04
C ASP A 180 -10.68 8.94 -15.99
N LEU A 181 -11.40 8.11 -16.76
CA LEU A 181 -12.85 8.03 -16.73
C LEU A 181 -13.36 7.66 -15.35
N GLY A 182 -12.74 6.66 -14.71
CA GLY A 182 -13.14 6.18 -13.40
C GLY A 182 -12.86 7.20 -12.29
N ALA A 183 -11.72 7.89 -12.38
CA ALA A 183 -11.33 8.90 -11.41
C ALA A 183 -12.22 10.16 -11.48
N THR A 184 -12.59 10.61 -12.68
CA THR A 184 -13.19 11.95 -12.87
C THR A 184 -14.70 11.93 -13.14
N ILE A 185 -15.22 10.90 -13.80
CA ILE A 185 -16.61 10.87 -14.30
C ILE A 185 -17.39 9.70 -13.69
N CYS A 186 -16.96 8.47 -13.94
CA CYS A 186 -17.61 7.26 -13.44
C CYS A 186 -17.18 7.01 -11.99
N LYS A 187 -17.44 7.99 -11.11
CA LYS A 187 -17.03 7.99 -9.70
C LYS A 187 -17.77 6.93 -8.89
N PRO A 188 -17.22 6.45 -7.75
CA PRO A 188 -17.90 5.48 -6.90
C PRO A 188 -19.30 5.96 -6.47
N VAL A 189 -19.39 7.20 -6.01
CA VAL A 189 -20.62 7.85 -5.56
C VAL A 189 -20.95 9.01 -6.50
N HIS A 190 -22.22 9.14 -6.89
CA HIS A 190 -22.74 10.19 -7.78
C HIS A 190 -21.91 10.36 -9.07
N PRO A 191 -21.88 9.34 -9.96
CA PRO A 191 -21.17 9.44 -11.22
C PRO A 191 -21.77 10.52 -12.12
N LEU A 192 -20.91 11.23 -12.85
CA LEU A 192 -21.29 12.33 -13.75
C LEU A 192 -21.73 11.78 -15.11
N CYS A 193 -22.78 10.94 -15.13
CA CYS A 193 -23.20 10.21 -16.33
C CYS A 193 -23.51 11.12 -17.53
N SER A 194 -24.01 12.33 -17.30
CA SER A 194 -24.26 13.33 -18.36
C SER A 194 -23.00 13.77 -19.11
N ARG A 195 -21.81 13.58 -18.52
CA ARG A 195 -20.50 13.90 -19.11
C ARG A 195 -19.74 12.67 -19.60
N CYS A 196 -20.32 11.48 -19.47
CA CYS A 196 -19.61 10.24 -19.74
C CYS A 196 -19.60 9.90 -21.25
N PRO A 197 -18.41 9.72 -21.87
CA PRO A 197 -18.28 9.51 -23.32
C PRO A 197 -18.90 8.19 -23.80
N ILE A 198 -19.04 7.21 -22.89
CA ILE A 198 -19.57 5.88 -23.17
C ILE A 198 -20.98 5.67 -22.58
N GLN A 199 -21.66 6.75 -22.17
CA GLN A 199 -22.95 6.66 -21.47
C GLN A 199 -24.07 6.07 -22.35
N LYS A 200 -24.09 6.35 -23.65
CA LYS A 200 -25.15 5.92 -24.59
C LYS A 200 -25.41 4.42 -24.56
N GLU A 201 -24.36 3.61 -24.36
CA GLU A 201 -24.43 2.15 -24.35
C GLU A 201 -24.35 1.55 -22.93
N CYS A 202 -24.11 2.37 -21.90
CA CYS A 202 -23.99 1.91 -20.51
C CYS A 202 -25.33 1.34 -20.00
N LEU A 203 -25.35 0.04 -19.71
CA LEU A 203 -26.55 -0.66 -19.27
C LEU A 203 -26.99 -0.24 -17.87
N ALA A 204 -26.07 0.02 -16.93
CA ALA A 204 -26.44 0.54 -15.61
C ALA A 204 -27.10 1.92 -15.69
N PHE A 205 -26.67 2.79 -16.61
CA PHE A 205 -27.34 4.08 -16.79
C PHE A 205 -28.77 3.90 -17.29
N LYS A 206 -28.97 3.08 -18.33
CA LYS A 206 -30.30 2.77 -18.89
C LYS A 206 -31.24 2.17 -17.85
N ASN A 207 -30.72 1.36 -16.93
CA ASN A 207 -31.49 0.67 -15.89
C ASN A 207 -31.49 1.41 -14.54
N LYS A 208 -30.97 2.64 -14.45
CA LYS A 208 -30.87 3.42 -13.20
C LYS A 208 -30.16 2.66 -12.05
N GLN A 209 -29.14 1.87 -12.39
CA GLN A 209 -28.34 1.06 -11.43
C GLN A 209 -26.91 1.59 -11.25
N THR A 210 -26.60 2.81 -11.72
CA THR A 210 -25.25 3.40 -11.59
C THR A 210 -24.83 3.60 -10.15
N ASP A 211 -25.76 3.99 -9.27
CA ASP A 211 -25.49 4.17 -7.83
C ASP A 211 -25.55 2.86 -7.03
N VAL A 212 -25.95 1.76 -7.67
CA VAL A 212 -26.00 0.42 -7.06
C VAL A 212 -24.72 -0.37 -7.37
N LEU A 213 -24.20 -0.24 -8.60
CA LEU A 213 -23.05 -1.01 -9.07
C LEU A 213 -21.72 -0.25 -8.92
N PRO A 214 -20.60 -0.96 -8.68
CA PRO A 214 -20.48 -2.41 -8.53
C PRO A 214 -20.87 -2.88 -7.12
N ILE A 215 -21.29 -4.14 -7.00
CA ILE A 215 -21.36 -4.81 -5.70
C ILE A 215 -19.92 -5.12 -5.26
N ASN A 216 -19.47 -4.56 -4.14
CA ASN A 216 -18.13 -4.77 -3.59
C ASN A 216 -18.19 -5.09 -2.10
N ILE A 217 -18.69 -6.28 -1.78
CA ILE A 217 -18.83 -6.75 -0.40
C ILE A 217 -17.63 -7.62 -0.07
N LYS A 218 -16.69 -7.06 0.69
CA LYS A 218 -15.50 -7.77 1.17
C LYS A 218 -15.85 -8.60 2.41
N LYS A 219 -15.71 -9.92 2.34
CA LYS A 219 -15.77 -10.80 3.52
C LYS A 219 -14.41 -10.78 4.23
N ILE A 220 -14.24 -9.89 5.19
CA ILE A 220 -12.99 -9.81 5.96
C ILE A 220 -13.14 -10.67 7.22
N LYS A 221 -12.39 -11.77 7.31
CA LYS A 221 -12.15 -12.44 8.60
C LYS A 221 -11.13 -11.59 9.36
N LYS A 222 -11.60 -10.67 10.19
CA LYS A 222 -10.70 -9.91 11.07
C LYS A 222 -10.30 -10.81 12.22
N GLN A 223 -9.01 -11.07 12.37
CA GLN A 223 -8.50 -11.75 13.56
C GLN A 223 -8.46 -10.74 14.71
N GLU A 224 -9.04 -11.10 15.85
CA GLU A 224 -8.91 -10.35 17.08
C GLU A 224 -7.80 -11.01 17.91
N ILE A 225 -6.82 -10.22 18.34
CA ILE A 225 -5.69 -10.68 19.13
C ILE A 225 -5.58 -9.80 20.36
N SER A 226 -5.49 -10.42 21.53
CA SER A 226 -5.27 -9.74 22.79
C SER A 226 -3.82 -9.90 23.21
N TYR A 227 -3.21 -8.82 23.68
CA TYR A 227 -1.85 -8.82 24.20
C TYR A 227 -1.83 -8.15 25.56
N ILE A 228 -0.96 -8.65 26.43
CA ILE A 228 -0.39 -7.81 27.46
C ILE A 228 0.78 -7.07 26.85
N THR A 229 0.73 -5.74 26.93
CA THR A 229 1.76 -4.84 26.40
C THR A 229 2.48 -4.20 27.58
N GLY A 230 3.75 -4.55 27.76
CA GLY A 230 4.57 -4.07 28.87
C GLY A 230 5.33 -2.80 28.52
N ILE A 231 5.06 -1.74 29.27
CA ILE A 231 5.97 -0.60 29.38
C ILE A 231 6.95 -0.99 30.48
N ILE A 232 8.17 -1.34 30.09
CA ILE A 232 9.21 -1.79 31.00
C ILE A 232 10.22 -0.67 31.15
N THR A 233 10.39 -0.16 32.37
CA THR A 233 11.26 0.99 32.65
C THR A 233 12.39 0.65 33.59
N TYR A 234 13.50 1.36 33.45
CA TYR A 234 14.56 1.46 34.45
C TYR A 234 15.01 2.91 34.46
N GLN A 235 14.87 3.58 35.60
CA GLN A 235 15.07 5.03 35.71
C GLN A 235 14.22 5.79 34.67
N ASP A 236 14.84 6.59 33.81
CA ASP A 236 14.23 7.39 32.74
C ASP A 236 14.21 6.70 31.36
N LYS A 237 14.60 5.41 31.31
CA LYS A 237 14.67 4.63 30.07
C LYS A 237 13.56 3.60 29.96
N TYR A 238 13.23 3.24 28.71
CA TYR A 238 12.15 2.34 28.32
C TYR A 238 12.66 1.25 27.38
N LEU A 239 12.27 0.00 27.62
CA LEU A 239 12.61 -1.10 26.73
C LEU A 239 11.73 -1.09 25.46
N LEU A 240 12.37 -1.02 24.30
CA LEU A 240 11.73 -1.19 23.00
C LEU A 240 12.44 -2.29 22.20
N ILE A 241 11.64 -3.09 21.50
CA ILE A 241 12.14 -4.16 20.62
C ILE A 241 11.85 -3.81 19.16
N GLN A 242 12.82 -4.05 18.29
CA GLN A 242 12.63 -3.93 16.85
C GLN A 242 11.94 -5.19 16.31
N ASN A 243 10.88 -5.01 15.52
CA ASN A 243 10.19 -6.13 14.91
C ASN A 243 11.09 -6.82 13.86
N PRO A 244 11.15 -8.16 13.85
CA PRO A 244 12.02 -8.90 12.95
C PRO A 244 11.60 -8.76 11.48
N PRO A 245 12.54 -9.00 10.55
CA PRO A 245 12.27 -9.09 9.12
C PRO A 245 11.11 -10.04 8.78
N GLY A 246 10.28 -9.68 7.79
CA GLY A 246 9.17 -10.52 7.31
C GLY A 246 7.90 -10.50 8.18
N GLY A 247 7.94 -9.89 9.37
CA GLY A 247 6.80 -9.77 10.28
C GLY A 247 5.85 -8.60 9.99
N LEU A 248 4.79 -8.51 10.81
CA LEU A 248 3.93 -7.31 10.84
C LEU A 248 4.73 -6.14 11.44
N LEU A 249 4.63 -4.95 10.83
CA LEU A 249 5.38 -3.76 11.26
C LEU A 249 6.91 -4.01 11.29
N GLU A 250 7.42 -4.77 10.32
CA GLU A 250 8.86 -5.02 10.10
C GLU A 250 9.71 -3.75 10.26
N ASN A 251 10.80 -3.87 11.02
CA ASN A 251 11.76 -2.80 11.36
C ASN A 251 11.24 -1.66 12.24
N PHE A 252 9.94 -1.61 12.54
CA PHE A 252 9.42 -0.67 13.52
C PHE A 252 9.75 -1.13 14.94
N TYR A 253 9.96 -0.16 15.82
CA TYR A 253 10.13 -0.40 17.24
C TYR A 253 8.78 -0.43 17.97
N GLY A 254 8.69 -1.25 19.01
CA GLY A 254 7.50 -1.37 19.83
C GLY A 254 7.81 -1.83 21.25
N PHE A 255 6.86 -1.57 22.14
CA PHE A 255 6.88 -2.14 23.49
C PHE A 255 6.70 -3.66 23.43
N VAL A 256 7.23 -4.36 24.44
CA VAL A 256 7.14 -5.82 24.51
C VAL A 256 5.68 -6.26 24.63
N GLN A 257 5.27 -7.22 23.80
CA GLN A 257 3.91 -7.75 23.77
C GLN A 257 3.93 -9.27 23.82
N TYR A 258 3.15 -9.85 24.72
CA TYR A 258 2.91 -11.28 24.80
C TYR A 258 1.42 -11.60 24.79
N ASP A 259 1.07 -12.68 24.07
CA ASP A 259 -0.26 -13.27 24.08
C ASP A 259 -0.35 -14.21 25.28
N VAL A 260 -0.63 -13.62 26.45
CA VAL A 260 -0.66 -14.28 27.75
C VAL A 260 -1.83 -13.74 28.57
N GLU A 261 -2.31 -14.56 29.51
CA GLU A 261 -3.57 -14.29 30.21
C GLU A 261 -3.47 -13.26 31.34
N SER A 262 -2.27 -12.95 31.86
CA SER A 262 -2.11 -12.09 33.04
C SER A 262 -0.75 -11.39 33.08
N PRO A 263 -0.62 -10.24 33.77
CA PRO A 263 0.68 -9.58 33.89
C PRO A 263 1.72 -10.45 34.61
N TYR A 264 1.30 -11.42 35.43
CA TYR A 264 2.19 -12.38 36.07
C TYR A 264 2.78 -13.39 35.07
N SER A 265 1.96 -13.93 34.16
CA SER A 265 2.47 -14.79 33.08
C SER A 265 3.30 -14.00 32.08
N PHE A 266 3.03 -12.71 31.89
CA PHE A 266 3.92 -11.82 31.15
C PHE A 266 5.32 -11.76 31.80
N VAL A 267 5.41 -11.59 33.13
CA VAL A 267 6.69 -11.63 33.85
C VAL A 267 7.39 -12.97 33.63
N SER A 268 6.69 -14.10 33.77
CA SER A 268 7.29 -15.43 33.55
C SER A 268 7.84 -15.59 32.13
N SER A 269 7.07 -15.22 31.09
CA SER A 269 7.53 -15.29 29.70
C SER A 269 8.67 -14.31 29.40
N PHE A 270 8.70 -13.15 30.07
CA PHE A 270 9.80 -12.21 29.95
C PHE A 270 11.09 -12.77 30.57
N GLN A 271 10.99 -13.35 31.76
CA GLN A 271 12.10 -13.97 32.48
C GLN A 271 12.67 -15.17 31.70
N GLU A 272 11.83 -16.02 31.12
CA GLU A 272 12.29 -17.14 30.30
C GLU A 272 13.10 -16.66 29.08
N LYS A 273 12.66 -15.57 28.44
CA LYS A 273 13.26 -15.08 27.19
C LYS A 273 14.51 -14.22 27.42
N TYR A 274 14.49 -13.34 28.42
CA TYR A 274 15.54 -12.33 28.64
C TYR A 274 16.40 -12.61 29.88
N HIS A 275 16.03 -13.61 30.70
CA HIS A 275 16.69 -13.93 31.97
C HIS A 275 16.71 -12.72 32.93
N GLN A 276 15.63 -11.94 32.93
CA GLN A 276 15.45 -10.76 33.78
C GLN A 276 14.13 -10.82 34.53
N ASP A 277 14.15 -10.38 35.79
CA ASP A 277 12.95 -10.25 36.61
C ASP A 277 12.27 -8.91 36.36
N LEU A 278 10.94 -8.88 36.50
CA LEU A 278 10.13 -7.68 36.34
C LEU A 278 9.25 -7.47 37.57
N ILE A 279 9.23 -6.23 38.07
CA ILE A 279 8.34 -5.80 39.14
C ILE A 279 7.11 -5.14 38.51
N ILE A 280 5.93 -5.71 38.73
CA ILE A 280 4.66 -5.17 38.25
C ILE A 280 4.32 -3.92 39.07
N GLN A 281 4.10 -2.78 38.42
CA GLN A 281 3.76 -1.52 39.08
C GLN A 281 2.27 -1.20 38.99
N ALA A 282 1.71 -1.20 37.77
CA ALA A 282 0.34 -0.77 37.56
C ALA A 282 -0.26 -1.30 36.26
N HIS A 283 -1.59 -1.45 36.24
CA HIS A 283 -2.36 -1.42 35.00
C HIS A 283 -2.56 0.04 34.59
N ILE A 284 -2.23 0.36 33.34
CA ILE A 284 -2.26 1.72 32.82
C ILE A 284 -3.56 1.96 32.07
N LYS A 285 -3.81 1.16 31.03
CA LYS A 285 -4.99 1.32 30.15
C LYS A 285 -5.16 0.15 29.18
N ASP A 286 -6.39 -0.11 28.78
CA ASP A 286 -6.67 -0.96 27.62
C ASP A 286 -6.82 -0.14 26.34
N ILE A 287 -6.10 -0.54 25.29
CA ILE A 287 -6.05 0.16 24.00
C ILE A 287 -6.46 -0.79 22.88
N LYS A 288 -7.52 -0.41 22.15
CA LYS A 288 -7.92 -1.08 20.91
C LYS A 288 -7.24 -0.42 19.71
N HIS A 289 -6.53 -1.21 18.90
CA HIS A 289 -5.92 -0.77 17.65
C HIS A 289 -6.42 -1.61 16.47
N VAL A 290 -6.92 -0.97 15.41
CA VAL A 290 -7.55 -1.65 14.28
C VAL A 290 -6.68 -1.54 13.03
N PHE A 291 -6.27 -2.69 12.49
CA PHE A 291 -5.69 -2.83 11.16
C PHE A 291 -6.76 -3.30 10.16
N SER A 292 -6.42 -3.29 8.87
CA SER A 292 -7.34 -3.75 7.82
C SER A 292 -7.77 -5.22 7.99
N HIS A 293 -6.88 -6.07 8.49
CA HIS A 293 -7.08 -7.53 8.59
C HIS A 293 -7.07 -8.08 10.01
N ARG A 294 -6.75 -7.27 11.03
CA ARG A 294 -6.73 -7.70 12.43
C ARG A 294 -7.03 -6.54 13.39
N THR A 295 -7.43 -6.87 14.60
CA THR A 295 -7.60 -5.92 15.70
C THR A 295 -6.73 -6.36 16.85
N TRP A 296 -5.93 -5.44 17.40
CA TRP A 296 -5.20 -5.64 18.63
C TRP A 296 -5.98 -5.06 19.80
N PHE A 297 -6.10 -5.84 20.87
CA PHE A 297 -6.54 -5.41 22.19
C PHE A 297 -5.32 -5.45 23.10
N MET A 298 -4.77 -4.27 23.38
CA MET A 298 -3.52 -4.11 24.12
C MET A 298 -3.85 -3.75 25.56
N HIS A 299 -3.67 -4.68 26.49
CA HIS A 299 -3.77 -4.44 27.93
C HIS A 299 -2.43 -3.92 28.42
N VAL A 300 -2.34 -2.62 28.68
CA VAL A 300 -1.06 -1.95 28.97
C VAL A 300 -0.77 -2.00 30.46
N TYR A 301 0.39 -2.55 30.81
CA TYR A 301 0.90 -2.60 32.17
C TYR A 301 2.27 -1.95 32.24
N HIS A 302 2.56 -1.32 33.37
CA HIS A 302 3.89 -0.78 33.70
C HIS A 302 4.64 -1.79 34.57
N PHE A 303 5.87 -2.08 34.16
CA PHE A 303 6.82 -2.94 34.85
C PHE A 303 8.13 -2.19 35.05
N VAL A 304 8.87 -2.55 36.08
CA VAL A 304 10.18 -1.98 36.39
C VAL A 304 11.23 -3.08 36.42
N LEU A 305 12.40 -2.80 35.83
CA LEU A 305 13.62 -3.60 35.95
C LEU A 305 14.47 -3.10 37.12
N GLU A 306 15.30 -3.98 37.68
CA GLU A 306 16.23 -3.61 38.76
C GLU A 306 17.55 -3.03 38.22
N HIS A 307 17.91 -3.32 36.97
CA HIS A 307 19.10 -2.79 36.29
C HIS A 307 18.83 -2.56 34.80
N GLU A 308 19.71 -1.79 34.16
CA GLU A 308 19.62 -1.51 32.73
C GLU A 308 19.97 -2.74 31.88
N ILE A 309 19.25 -2.93 30.77
CA ILE A 309 19.52 -3.98 29.79
C ILE A 309 19.61 -3.40 28.37
N GLU A 310 20.08 -4.22 27.42
CA GLU A 310 20.13 -3.83 26.01
C GLU A 310 18.74 -3.52 25.44
N GLY A 311 18.65 -2.50 24.58
CA GLY A 311 17.39 -2.08 23.94
C GLY A 311 16.55 -1.12 24.78
N MET A 312 17.14 -0.48 25.79
CA MET A 312 16.52 0.59 26.54
C MET A 312 16.85 1.96 25.97
N TYR A 313 15.84 2.83 25.85
CA TYR A 313 15.93 4.14 25.23
C TYR A 313 15.30 5.21 26.12
N THR A 314 15.87 6.41 26.11
CA THR A 314 15.28 7.62 26.68
C THR A 314 14.08 8.09 25.83
N LEU A 315 13.25 9.00 26.36
CA LEU A 315 12.15 9.58 25.58
C LEU A 315 12.63 10.31 24.32
N GLU A 316 13.75 11.02 24.41
CA GLU A 316 14.35 11.74 23.28
C GLU A 316 14.78 10.78 22.17
N GLU A 317 15.41 9.66 22.52
CA GLU A 317 15.80 8.63 21.54
C GLU A 317 14.57 7.96 20.91
N ILE A 318 13.51 7.72 21.68
CA ILE A 318 12.26 7.12 21.17
C ILE A 318 11.61 8.01 20.10
N GLU A 319 11.69 9.34 20.23
CA GLU A 319 11.14 10.27 19.23
C GLU A 319 11.81 10.12 17.85
N ALA A 320 13.07 9.68 17.81
CA ALA A 320 13.80 9.40 16.58
C ALA A 320 13.52 8.00 16.00
N LEU A 321 12.89 7.10 16.76
CA LEU A 321 12.64 5.73 16.32
C LEU A 321 11.34 5.60 15.51
N PRO A 322 11.30 4.71 14.50
CA PRO A 322 10.08 4.43 13.75
C PRO A 322 9.10 3.59 14.59
N LEU A 323 8.20 4.26 15.33
CA LEU A 323 7.14 3.60 16.10
C LEU A 323 5.82 3.52 15.33
N SER A 324 5.10 2.42 15.53
CA SER A 324 3.77 2.29 14.95
C SER A 324 2.76 3.18 15.70
N THR A 325 1.70 3.59 15.01
CA THR A 325 0.61 4.35 15.65
C THR A 325 -0.10 3.58 16.78
N ALA A 326 0.09 2.26 16.88
CA ALA A 326 -0.35 1.47 18.03
C ALA A 326 0.51 1.76 19.27
N HIS A 327 1.83 1.65 19.16
CA HIS A 327 2.74 1.88 20.28
C HIS A 327 2.86 3.36 20.67
N LEU A 328 2.69 4.30 19.72
CA LEU A 328 2.57 5.72 20.05
C LEU A 328 1.36 6.01 20.95
N LYS A 329 0.24 5.29 20.78
CA LYS A 329 -0.92 5.41 21.68
C LYS A 329 -0.62 4.86 23.07
N VAL A 330 0.15 3.77 23.15
CA VAL A 330 0.61 3.18 24.43
C VAL A 330 1.48 4.19 25.18
N LEU A 331 2.54 4.70 24.54
CA LEU A 331 3.44 5.67 25.15
C LEU A 331 2.67 6.91 25.62
N LYS A 332 1.82 7.48 24.77
CA LYS A 332 0.99 8.64 25.12
C LYS A 332 0.02 8.36 26.26
N ALA A 333 -0.49 7.13 26.40
CA ALA A 333 -1.36 6.77 27.52
C ALA A 333 -0.58 6.72 28.83
N TYR A 334 0.64 6.19 28.81
CA TYR A 334 1.52 6.12 29.98
C TYR A 334 2.04 7.48 30.43
N LEU A 335 2.52 8.32 29.51
CA LEU A 335 2.98 9.67 29.83
C LEU A 335 1.88 10.58 30.39
N LYS A 336 0.61 10.22 30.23
CA LYS A 336 -0.53 10.90 30.86
C LYS A 336 -0.92 10.33 32.22
N PHE A 337 -0.47 9.11 32.49
CA PHE A 337 -0.75 8.41 33.73
C PHE A 337 0.27 8.78 34.82
N MET A 338 1.54 8.88 34.42
CA MET A 338 2.60 9.53 35.20
C MET A 338 2.31 11.02 35.37
#